data_AF-A0A919L1A6-F1
#
_entry.id   AF-A0A919L1A6-F1
#
_cell.length_a   1.000
_cell.length_b   1.000
_cell.length_c   1.000
_cell.angle_alpha   90.00
_cell.angle_beta   90.00
_cell.angle_gamma   90.00
#
_symmetry.space_group_name_H-M   'P 1'
#
loop_
_entity.id
_entity.type
_entity.pdbx_description
1 polymer ?
#
loop_
_entity_poly.entity_id
_entity_poly.type
_entity_poly.pdbx_seq_one_letter_code
_entity_poly.pdbx_strand_id
1 'polypeptide(L)'
;MSGPEAYCEEALLGSVLQDPRRALEVRDWLRAEDFADPWRREIYRVLVDHHLYAHPTVAAAAPAQRAQVLGRLVVEDLHARAGAGGWQVSGGDWQQVAGYVTNLPAGVPNAANAAQYGRVVAQASLERTVGVQGEFAERAVLAAVLARPEEGARLAGWLGAADFQDPWLGQMYKALVEEKLYAHPAVTVRSSPAERKQVLARMLYEQLQHKGADERWSVPAAAWPAVAQQIHALTTTQQVPHPEHAAQLGQRVLQSSIQMQVAEGSWRIESTLRVPGAPAAEMEINSMLATLQQLEDRWEQAMGRPGTVGAALPPQTSARPEMASTEDVVLASLLRDPRQLQQVGRWLRAEDFTQPGRAQLFAALLDAARSRGTVDPALVVWDAHRRRAVEVGALSPGQVWDLYQKGRPGIAHGEGRRLVEASIVHHVRCATSAINTAVGDPTAAPGMVIGAARGHLQHASAQAARLTQATWATARTGPGAR
;
A
#
# COMPACT_ATOMS: atom_id res chain seq x y z
N MET A 1 -10.23 -23.29 7.23
CA MET A 1 -10.28 -22.65 8.55
C MET A 1 -10.86 -21.26 8.34
N SER A 2 -11.98 -20.95 8.98
CA SER A 2 -12.64 -19.64 8.89
C SER A 2 -11.69 -18.56 9.41
N GLY A 3 -11.65 -17.40 8.76
CA GLY A 3 -10.81 -16.28 9.18
C GLY A 3 -11.20 -15.71 10.56
N PRO A 4 -10.36 -14.85 11.17
CA PRO A 4 -10.60 -14.27 12.48
C PRO A 4 -11.90 -13.44 12.57
N GLU A 5 -12.36 -12.88 11.45
CA GLU A 5 -13.66 -12.19 11.34
C GLU A 5 -14.84 -13.13 11.60
N ALA A 6 -14.89 -14.27 10.90
CA ALA A 6 -15.98 -15.23 11.03
C ALA A 6 -16.11 -15.76 12.47
N TYR A 7 -14.99 -15.88 13.16
CA TYR A 7 -14.97 -16.21 14.58
C TYR A 7 -15.57 -15.10 15.46
N CYS A 8 -15.24 -13.83 15.18
CA CYS A 8 -15.78 -12.71 15.93
C CYS A 8 -17.28 -12.51 15.70
N GLU A 9 -17.78 -12.79 14.49
CA GLU A 9 -19.22 -12.79 14.21
C GLU A 9 -19.95 -13.83 15.07
N GLU A 10 -19.42 -15.05 15.15
CA GLU A 10 -19.97 -16.13 15.97
C GLU A 10 -19.92 -15.80 17.46
N ALA A 11 -18.77 -15.30 17.92
CA ALA A 11 -18.58 -14.93 19.32
C ALA A 11 -19.51 -13.78 19.73
N LEU A 12 -19.74 -12.80 18.85
CA LEU A 12 -20.70 -11.72 19.09
C LEU A 12 -22.13 -12.25 19.22
N LEU A 13 -22.60 -13.03 18.25
CA LEU A 13 -23.96 -13.58 18.27
C LEU A 13 -24.18 -14.48 19.49
N GLY A 14 -23.21 -15.34 19.80
CA GLY A 14 -23.24 -16.17 21.00
C GLY A 14 -23.26 -15.34 22.29
N SER A 15 -22.50 -14.24 22.35
CA SER A 15 -22.48 -13.34 23.53
C SER A 15 -23.86 -12.72 23.79
N VAL A 16 -24.55 -12.27 22.73
CA VAL A 16 -25.92 -11.73 22.83
C VAL A 16 -26.93 -12.82 23.20
N LEU A 17 -26.78 -14.03 22.67
CA LEU A 17 -27.63 -15.16 23.05
C LEU A 17 -27.45 -15.55 24.52
N GLN A 18 -26.20 -15.53 25.03
CA GLN A 18 -25.89 -15.88 26.41
C GLN A 18 -26.35 -14.80 27.41
N ASP A 19 -26.14 -13.53 27.09
CA ASP A 19 -26.60 -12.37 27.88
C ASP A 19 -27.28 -11.35 26.95
N PRO A 20 -28.63 -11.36 26.85
CA PRO A 20 -29.39 -10.49 25.96
C PRO A 20 -29.13 -8.99 26.16
N ARG A 21 -28.65 -8.58 27.35
CA ARG A 21 -28.32 -7.18 27.64
C ARG A 21 -27.13 -6.68 26.81
N ARG A 22 -26.27 -7.58 26.32
CA ARG A 22 -25.12 -7.24 25.48
C ARG A 22 -25.51 -6.67 24.12
N ALA A 23 -26.73 -6.92 23.66
CA ALA A 23 -27.26 -6.24 22.48
C ALA A 23 -27.22 -4.70 22.62
N LEU A 24 -27.42 -4.17 23.83
CA LEU A 24 -27.38 -2.73 24.10
C LEU A 24 -25.99 -2.12 23.86
N GLU A 25 -24.93 -2.91 23.93
CA GLU A 25 -23.56 -2.43 23.75
C GLU A 25 -23.19 -2.21 22.28
N VAL A 26 -23.91 -2.86 21.36
CA VAL A 26 -23.57 -2.89 19.92
C VAL A 26 -24.66 -2.30 19.03
N ARG A 27 -25.94 -2.34 19.45
CA ARG A 27 -27.09 -1.97 18.61
C ARG A 27 -27.07 -0.56 18.05
N ASP A 28 -26.40 0.36 18.74
CA ASP A 28 -26.40 1.78 18.37
C ASP A 28 -25.39 2.09 17.24
N TRP A 29 -24.43 1.19 16.99
CA TRP A 29 -23.34 1.42 16.02
C TRP A 29 -23.03 0.24 15.09
N LEU A 30 -23.46 -0.98 15.38
CA LEU A 30 -23.29 -2.16 14.53
C LEU A 30 -24.62 -2.55 13.88
N ARG A 31 -24.62 -2.68 12.56
CA ARG A 31 -25.78 -3.04 11.74
C ARG A 31 -25.70 -4.49 11.29
N ALA A 32 -26.85 -5.07 10.93
CA ALA A 32 -26.89 -6.44 10.39
C ALA A 32 -26.04 -6.58 9.12
N GLU A 33 -26.01 -5.53 8.29
CA GLU A 33 -25.26 -5.46 7.05
C GLU A 33 -23.76 -5.61 7.27
N ASP A 34 -23.28 -5.36 8.50
CA ASP A 34 -21.86 -5.52 8.86
C ASP A 34 -21.41 -6.99 8.91
N PHE A 35 -22.32 -7.96 8.88
CA PHE A 35 -21.95 -9.37 8.87
C PHE A 35 -21.68 -9.87 7.44
N ALA A 36 -20.61 -10.64 7.28
CA ALA A 36 -20.17 -11.26 6.02
C ALA A 36 -21.11 -12.39 5.64
N ASP A 37 -21.41 -13.26 6.62
CA ASP A 37 -22.27 -14.41 6.41
C ASP A 37 -23.75 -13.99 6.39
N PRO A 38 -24.52 -14.36 5.34
CA PRO A 38 -25.93 -14.00 5.23
C PRO A 38 -26.79 -14.51 6.38
N TRP A 39 -26.49 -15.68 6.95
CA TRP A 39 -27.26 -16.23 8.07
C TRP A 39 -26.97 -15.47 9.36
N ARG A 40 -25.70 -15.15 9.62
CA ARG A 40 -25.31 -14.36 10.80
C ARG A 40 -25.90 -12.95 10.75
N ARG A 41 -25.97 -12.35 9.56
CA ARG A 41 -26.70 -11.10 9.30
C ARG A 41 -28.15 -11.18 9.74
N GLU A 42 -28.89 -12.18 9.27
CA GLU A 42 -30.29 -12.33 9.66
C GLU A 42 -30.46 -12.64 11.15
N ILE A 43 -29.60 -13.47 11.73
CA ILE A 43 -29.62 -13.75 13.17
C ILE A 43 -29.44 -12.45 13.96
N TYR A 44 -28.46 -11.61 13.58
CA TYR A 44 -28.24 -10.31 14.23
C TYR A 44 -29.45 -9.38 14.07
N ARG A 45 -30.00 -9.27 12.85
CA ARG A 45 -31.18 -8.46 12.56
C ARG A 45 -32.36 -8.87 13.44
N VAL A 46 -32.61 -10.17 13.53
CA VAL A 46 -33.67 -10.73 14.37
C VAL A 46 -33.44 -10.45 15.84
N LEU A 47 -32.21 -10.63 16.33
CA LEU A 47 -31.86 -10.35 17.72
C LEU A 47 -32.04 -8.87 18.06
N VAL A 48 -31.44 -7.98 17.27
CA VAL A 48 -31.22 -6.58 17.61
C VAL A 48 -32.29 -5.66 17.02
N ASP A 49 -32.51 -5.72 15.71
CA ASP A 49 -33.42 -4.82 15.00
C ASP A 49 -34.89 -5.12 15.30
N HIS A 50 -35.24 -6.38 15.58
CA HIS A 50 -36.59 -6.75 16.06
C HIS A 50 -36.70 -6.84 17.59
N HIS A 51 -35.63 -6.46 18.29
CA HIS A 51 -35.61 -6.38 19.74
C HIS A 51 -35.94 -7.69 20.46
N LEU A 52 -35.65 -8.86 19.88
CA LEU A 52 -35.89 -10.14 20.55
C LEU A 52 -35.08 -10.29 21.85
N TYR A 53 -33.94 -9.60 21.97
CA TYR A 53 -33.19 -9.54 23.23
C TYR A 53 -34.01 -8.96 24.40
N ALA A 54 -35.05 -8.16 24.11
CA ALA A 54 -35.95 -7.54 25.07
C ALA A 54 -37.33 -8.24 25.13
N HIS A 55 -37.49 -9.39 24.48
CA HIS A 55 -38.78 -10.07 24.41
C HIS A 55 -39.28 -10.47 25.81
N PRO A 56 -40.58 -10.28 26.14
CA PRO A 56 -41.11 -10.56 27.48
C PRO A 56 -40.84 -12.00 27.96
N THR A 57 -40.93 -12.99 27.07
CA THR A 57 -40.63 -14.40 27.37
C THR A 57 -39.18 -14.62 27.77
N VAL A 58 -38.24 -13.85 27.22
CA VAL A 58 -36.81 -13.92 27.56
C VAL A 58 -36.56 -13.26 28.92
N ALA A 59 -37.22 -12.12 29.19
CA ALA A 59 -37.14 -11.43 30.47
C ALA A 59 -37.71 -12.28 31.63
N ALA A 60 -38.79 -13.02 31.37
CA ALA A 60 -39.44 -13.91 32.33
C ALA A 60 -38.68 -15.23 32.58
N ALA A 61 -37.78 -15.64 31.67
CA ALA A 61 -37.02 -16.88 31.81
C ALA A 61 -35.94 -16.80 32.90
N ALA A 62 -35.71 -17.92 33.59
CA ALA A 62 -34.63 -18.06 34.56
C ALA A 62 -33.27 -17.83 33.87
N PRO A 63 -32.27 -17.23 34.54
CA PRO A 63 -30.99 -16.89 33.92
C PRO A 63 -30.33 -18.04 33.14
N ALA A 64 -30.37 -19.26 33.68
CA ALA A 64 -29.81 -20.46 33.03
C ALA A 64 -30.56 -20.91 31.76
N GLN A 65 -31.80 -20.46 31.55
CA GLN A 65 -32.66 -20.85 30.43
C GLN A 65 -32.77 -19.75 29.36
N ARG A 66 -32.30 -18.52 29.64
CA ARG A 66 -32.48 -17.37 28.74
C ARG A 66 -31.89 -17.61 27.35
N ALA A 67 -30.69 -18.19 27.28
CA ALA A 67 -30.05 -18.49 26.00
C ALA A 67 -30.85 -19.49 25.16
N GLN A 68 -31.38 -20.53 25.80
CA GLN A 68 -32.21 -21.53 25.13
C GLN A 68 -33.55 -20.92 24.64
N VAL A 69 -34.20 -20.12 25.48
CA VAL A 69 -35.46 -19.45 25.13
C VAL A 69 -35.25 -18.45 23.98
N LEU A 70 -34.21 -17.62 24.06
CA LEU A 70 -33.89 -16.65 23.02
C LEU A 70 -33.49 -17.33 21.71
N GLY A 71 -32.65 -18.37 21.76
CA GLY A 71 -32.29 -19.16 20.59
C GLY A 71 -33.49 -19.76 19.87
N ARG A 72 -34.46 -20.31 20.63
CA ARG A 72 -35.72 -20.81 20.05
C ARG A 72 -36.52 -19.71 19.34
N LEU A 73 -36.68 -18.54 19.99
CA LEU A 73 -37.41 -17.41 19.41
C LEU A 73 -36.74 -16.88 18.12
N VAL A 74 -35.40 -16.86 18.08
CA VAL A 74 -34.65 -16.49 16.87
C VAL A 74 -34.96 -17.45 15.72
N VAL A 75 -34.96 -18.77 15.98
CA VAL A 75 -35.28 -19.77 14.96
C VAL A 75 -36.73 -19.66 14.49
N GLU A 76 -37.67 -19.44 15.41
CA GLU A 76 -39.09 -19.23 15.08
C GLU A 76 -39.30 -18.00 14.17
N ASP A 77 -38.65 -16.86 14.49
CA ASP A 77 -38.75 -15.62 13.69
C ASP A 77 -38.06 -15.78 12.32
N LEU A 78 -36.89 -16.41 12.26
CA LEU A 78 -36.21 -16.72 11.00
C LEU A 78 -37.06 -17.62 10.09
N HIS A 79 -37.71 -18.64 10.66
CA HIS A 79 -38.57 -19.54 9.91
C HIS A 79 -39.81 -18.83 9.35
N ALA A 80 -40.47 -18.00 10.17
CA ALA A 80 -41.61 -17.19 9.73
C ALA A 80 -41.24 -16.23 8.59
N ARG A 81 -40.05 -15.62 8.67
CA ARG A 81 -39.55 -14.68 7.65
C ARG A 81 -39.16 -15.35 6.36
N ALA A 82 -38.54 -16.52 6.40
CA ALA A 82 -38.23 -17.27 5.20
C ALA A 82 -39.51 -17.63 4.43
N GLY A 83 -40.58 -17.99 5.14
CA GLY A 83 -41.91 -18.23 4.54
C GLY A 83 -42.52 -16.98 3.89
N ALA A 84 -42.38 -15.80 4.53
CA ALA A 84 -42.90 -14.54 4.00
C ALA A 84 -42.03 -13.92 2.88
N GLY A 85 -40.72 -14.13 2.93
CA GLY A 85 -39.72 -13.57 2.00
C GLY A 85 -39.45 -14.44 0.76
N GLY A 86 -40.14 -15.57 0.61
CA GLY A 86 -39.98 -16.48 -0.53
C GLY A 86 -38.67 -17.28 -0.53
N TRP A 87 -38.03 -17.45 0.63
CA TRP A 87 -36.79 -18.22 0.74
C TRP A 87 -37.12 -19.72 0.69
N GLN A 88 -36.65 -20.42 -0.34
CA GLN A 88 -36.78 -21.88 -0.40
C GLN A 88 -35.64 -22.55 0.37
N VAL A 89 -35.89 -22.81 1.66
CA VAL A 89 -34.95 -23.50 2.55
C VAL A 89 -35.53 -24.89 2.85
N SER A 90 -34.76 -25.95 2.61
CA SER A 90 -35.25 -27.32 2.83
C SER A 90 -35.41 -27.63 4.32
N GLY A 91 -36.22 -28.63 4.66
CA GLY A 91 -36.40 -29.04 6.07
C GLY A 91 -35.09 -29.50 6.74
N GLY A 92 -34.15 -30.08 5.96
CA GLY A 92 -32.83 -30.46 6.46
C GLY A 92 -31.94 -29.25 6.77
N ASP A 93 -32.02 -28.19 5.95
CA ASP A 93 -31.25 -26.96 6.16
C ASP A 93 -31.74 -26.20 7.40
N TRP A 94 -33.05 -26.24 7.69
CA TRP A 94 -33.59 -25.65 8.92
C TRP A 94 -33.10 -26.33 10.19
N GLN A 95 -32.92 -27.66 10.16
CA GLN A 95 -32.33 -28.38 11.30
C GLN A 95 -30.88 -27.95 11.53
N GLN A 96 -30.13 -27.68 10.45
CA GLN A 96 -28.76 -27.17 10.55
C GLN A 96 -28.72 -25.75 11.10
N VAL A 97 -29.60 -24.84 10.64
CA VAL A 97 -29.71 -23.46 11.18
C VAL A 97 -30.11 -23.49 12.65
N ALA A 98 -31.09 -24.31 13.03
CA ALA A 98 -31.50 -24.45 14.43
C ALA A 98 -30.37 -25.01 15.31
N GLY A 99 -29.64 -26.01 14.83
CA GLY A 99 -28.46 -26.55 15.50
C GLY A 99 -27.35 -25.51 15.64
N TYR A 100 -27.12 -24.72 14.59
CA TYR A 100 -26.14 -23.63 14.59
C TYR A 100 -26.47 -22.56 15.64
N VAL A 101 -27.70 -22.01 15.63
CA VAL A 101 -28.14 -20.99 16.60
C VAL A 101 -28.05 -21.49 18.04
N THR A 102 -28.42 -22.76 18.26
CA THR A 102 -28.37 -23.38 19.60
C THR A 102 -26.93 -23.57 20.09
N ASN A 103 -25.98 -23.78 19.20
CA ASN A 103 -24.57 -24.01 19.54
C ASN A 103 -23.73 -22.73 19.67
N LEU A 104 -24.18 -21.59 19.12
CA LEU A 104 -23.45 -20.32 19.19
C LEU A 104 -22.99 -19.92 20.61
N PRO A 105 -23.82 -20.05 21.67
CA PRO A 105 -23.39 -19.71 23.03
C PRO A 105 -22.20 -20.55 23.54
N ALA A 106 -22.05 -21.80 23.07
CA ALA A 106 -20.96 -22.68 23.51
C ALA A 106 -19.60 -22.30 22.91
N GLY A 107 -19.59 -21.55 21.80
CA GLY A 107 -18.37 -21.10 21.12
C GLY A 107 -17.78 -19.79 21.68
N VAL A 108 -18.42 -19.16 22.66
CA VAL A 108 -18.04 -17.84 23.18
C VAL A 108 -16.99 -17.97 24.31
N PRO A 109 -15.78 -17.43 24.17
CA PRO A 109 -14.79 -17.45 25.25
C PRO A 109 -15.21 -16.62 26.45
N ASN A 110 -15.80 -15.45 26.20
CA ASN A 110 -16.28 -14.54 27.23
C ASN A 110 -17.37 -13.61 26.68
N ALA A 111 -18.62 -13.80 27.12
CA ALA A 111 -19.75 -12.96 26.70
C ALA A 111 -19.64 -11.48 27.09
N ALA A 112 -18.78 -11.14 28.07
CA ALA A 112 -18.54 -9.75 28.44
C ALA A 112 -17.78 -8.96 27.36
N ASN A 113 -17.21 -9.62 26.36
CA ASN A 113 -16.44 -8.98 25.29
C ASN A 113 -17.28 -8.68 24.03
N ALA A 114 -18.62 -8.70 24.12
CA ALA A 114 -19.51 -8.44 22.99
C ALA A 114 -19.14 -7.17 22.20
N ALA A 115 -18.90 -6.04 22.87
CA ALA A 115 -18.47 -4.81 22.21
C ALA A 115 -17.11 -4.93 21.48
N GLN A 116 -16.18 -5.76 21.99
CA GLN A 116 -14.89 -5.99 21.32
C GLN A 116 -15.06 -6.84 20.06
N TYR A 117 -15.87 -7.91 20.13
CA TYR A 117 -16.20 -8.73 18.97
C TYR A 117 -16.91 -7.89 17.90
N GLY A 118 -17.88 -7.07 18.29
CA GLY A 118 -18.57 -6.16 17.38
C GLY A 118 -17.64 -5.16 16.70
N ARG A 119 -16.59 -4.68 17.38
CA ARG A 119 -15.61 -3.77 16.75
C ARG A 119 -14.84 -4.47 15.63
N VAL A 120 -14.49 -5.75 15.80
CA VAL A 120 -13.83 -6.54 14.75
C VAL A 120 -14.79 -6.78 13.59
N VAL A 121 -16.07 -7.07 13.84
CA VAL A 121 -17.08 -7.23 12.79
C VAL A 121 -17.30 -5.91 12.04
N ALA A 122 -17.44 -4.77 12.74
CA ALA A 122 -17.56 -3.46 12.11
C ALA A 122 -16.31 -3.09 11.31
N GLN A 123 -15.12 -3.37 11.84
CA GLN A 123 -13.87 -3.13 11.12
C GLN A 123 -13.77 -4.01 9.87
N ALA A 124 -14.12 -5.29 9.96
CA ALA A 124 -14.04 -6.20 8.83
C ALA A 124 -15.16 -5.93 7.80
N SER A 125 -16.33 -5.49 8.23
CA SER A 125 -17.38 -4.90 7.38
C SER A 125 -16.85 -3.71 6.61
N LEU A 126 -16.23 -2.75 7.32
CA LEU A 126 -15.57 -1.62 6.68
C LEU A 126 -14.51 -2.12 5.71
N GLU A 127 -13.67 -3.08 6.07
CA GLU A 127 -12.65 -3.65 5.19
C GLU A 127 -13.23 -4.40 3.98
N ARG A 128 -14.41 -5.02 4.08
CA ARG A 128 -15.12 -5.66 2.96
C ARG A 128 -15.80 -4.64 2.06
N THR A 129 -16.43 -3.63 2.64
CA THR A 129 -17.01 -2.51 1.90
C THR A 129 -15.90 -1.67 1.24
N VAL A 130 -14.72 -1.58 1.86
CA VAL A 130 -13.55 -0.82 1.38
C VAL A 130 -12.66 -1.67 0.45
N GLY A 131 -12.65 -2.99 0.58
CA GLY A 131 -12.01 -3.91 -0.35
C GLY A 131 -12.68 -3.95 -1.73
N VAL A 132 -13.89 -3.39 -1.84
CA VAL A 132 -14.64 -3.22 -3.09
C VAL A 132 -14.77 -1.73 -3.44
N GLN A 133 -13.65 -1.09 -3.84
CA GLN A 133 -13.52 0.23 -4.50
C GLN A 133 -13.12 1.41 -3.58
N GLY A 134 -11.95 2.02 -3.87
CA GLY A 134 -11.55 3.34 -3.35
C GLY A 134 -12.61 4.43 -3.59
N GLU A 135 -13.46 4.23 -4.60
CA GLU A 135 -14.63 5.07 -4.90
C GLU A 135 -15.57 5.27 -3.69
N PHE A 136 -15.81 4.25 -2.86
CA PHE A 136 -16.68 4.42 -1.69
C PHE A 136 -16.04 5.34 -0.64
N ALA A 137 -14.74 5.16 -0.37
CA ALA A 137 -14.00 6.00 0.56
C ALA A 137 -13.95 7.46 0.06
N GLU A 138 -13.72 7.65 -1.24
CA GLU A 138 -13.72 8.97 -1.89
C GLU A 138 -15.08 9.68 -1.76
N ARG A 139 -16.18 8.99 -2.06
CA ARG A 139 -17.54 9.52 -1.90
C ARG A 139 -17.85 9.79 -0.43
N ALA A 140 -17.43 8.93 0.49
CA ALA A 140 -17.65 9.09 1.92
C ALA A 140 -16.87 10.30 2.49
N VAL A 141 -15.65 10.56 2.03
CA VAL A 141 -14.88 11.77 2.39
C VAL A 141 -15.64 13.03 1.97
N LEU A 142 -16.09 13.10 0.71
CA LEU A 142 -16.82 14.26 0.20
C LEU A 142 -18.15 14.46 0.93
N ALA A 143 -18.89 13.38 1.16
CA ALA A 143 -20.15 13.41 1.91
C ALA A 143 -19.93 13.85 3.37
N ALA A 144 -18.83 13.44 4.00
CA ALA A 144 -18.47 13.85 5.36
C ALA A 144 -18.16 15.35 5.43
N VAL A 145 -17.38 15.89 4.47
CA VAL A 145 -17.10 17.34 4.38
C VAL A 145 -18.37 18.14 4.09
N LEU A 146 -19.25 17.65 3.22
CA LEU A 146 -20.55 18.29 2.96
C LEU A 146 -21.44 18.31 4.21
N ALA A 147 -21.42 17.25 5.02
CA ALA A 147 -22.18 17.16 6.26
C ALA A 147 -21.57 18.01 7.39
N ARG A 148 -20.23 18.07 7.46
CA ARG A 148 -19.45 18.76 8.49
C ARG A 148 -18.31 19.55 7.83
N PRO A 149 -18.57 20.81 7.39
CA PRO A 149 -17.59 21.62 6.67
C PRO A 149 -16.28 21.82 7.44
N GLU A 150 -16.31 21.81 8.77
CA GLU A 150 -15.11 21.90 9.61
C GLU A 150 -14.09 20.76 9.40
N GLU A 151 -14.53 19.58 8.96
CA GLU A 151 -13.65 18.46 8.65
C GLU A 151 -12.77 18.75 7.43
N GLY A 152 -13.20 19.64 6.52
CA GLY A 152 -12.39 20.06 5.38
C GLY A 152 -11.04 20.65 5.79
N ALA A 153 -10.99 21.40 6.89
CA ALA A 153 -9.74 21.96 7.42
C ALA A 153 -8.78 20.89 7.95
N ARG A 154 -9.32 19.75 8.43
CA ARG A 154 -8.49 18.63 8.94
C ARG A 154 -7.89 17.79 7.82
N LEU A 155 -8.55 17.73 6.67
CA LEU A 155 -8.05 17.04 5.48
C LEU A 155 -7.06 17.90 4.69
N ALA A 156 -7.25 19.23 4.74
CA ALA A 156 -6.38 20.19 4.08
C ALA A 156 -4.93 20.04 4.57
N GLY A 157 -4.00 19.89 3.63
CA GLY A 157 -2.56 19.85 3.90
C GLY A 157 -1.91 18.50 3.59
N TRP A 158 -2.66 17.38 3.74
CA TRP A 158 -2.11 16.04 3.50
C TRP A 158 -2.91 15.23 2.49
N LEU A 159 -4.20 15.50 2.29
CA LEU A 159 -5.00 14.93 1.20
C LEU A 159 -5.21 15.99 0.11
N GLY A 160 -5.11 15.57 -1.14
CA GLY A 160 -5.24 16.41 -2.32
C GLY A 160 -6.16 15.78 -3.36
N ALA A 161 -6.60 16.60 -4.31
CA ALA A 161 -7.49 16.22 -5.40
C ALA A 161 -6.91 15.09 -6.28
N ALA A 162 -5.59 15.05 -6.44
CA ALA A 162 -4.89 14.04 -7.22
C ALA A 162 -4.86 12.65 -6.56
N ASP A 163 -5.29 12.53 -5.29
CA ASP A 163 -5.33 11.23 -4.62
C ASP A 163 -6.60 10.43 -4.93
N PHE A 164 -7.60 11.09 -5.51
CA PHE A 164 -8.85 10.46 -5.89
C PHE A 164 -8.66 9.68 -7.20
N GLN A 165 -9.08 8.41 -7.19
CA GLN A 165 -9.16 7.55 -8.36
C GLN A 165 -10.16 8.08 -9.37
N ASP A 166 -11.32 8.56 -8.90
CA ASP A 166 -12.27 9.23 -9.77
C ASP A 166 -11.87 10.71 -9.92
N PRO A 167 -11.44 11.15 -11.13
CA PRO A 167 -11.06 12.54 -11.37
C PRO A 167 -12.18 13.52 -11.05
N TRP A 168 -13.44 13.09 -11.13
CA TRP A 168 -14.60 13.91 -10.81
C TRP A 168 -14.70 14.18 -9.30
N LEU A 169 -14.54 13.13 -8.49
CA LEU A 169 -14.53 13.26 -7.03
C LEU A 169 -13.32 14.07 -6.56
N GLY A 170 -12.16 13.91 -7.21
CA GLY A 170 -10.98 14.74 -6.95
C GLY A 170 -11.24 16.24 -7.20
N GLN A 171 -12.03 16.58 -8.22
CA GLN A 171 -12.35 17.98 -8.53
C GLN A 171 -13.40 18.56 -7.59
N MET A 172 -14.35 17.74 -7.15
CA MET A 172 -15.24 18.09 -6.05
C MET A 172 -14.44 18.35 -4.76
N TYR A 173 -13.44 17.50 -4.48
CA TYR A 173 -12.54 17.67 -3.34
C TYR A 173 -11.73 18.96 -3.45
N LYS A 174 -11.15 19.24 -4.62
CA LYS A 174 -10.43 20.48 -4.91
C LYS A 174 -11.27 21.71 -4.60
N ALA A 175 -12.48 21.77 -5.16
CA ALA A 175 -13.40 22.88 -4.92
C ALA A 175 -13.78 22.98 -3.43
N LEU A 176 -14.15 21.87 -2.79
CA LEU A 176 -14.59 21.86 -1.40
C LEU A 176 -13.46 22.27 -0.44
N VAL A 177 -12.29 21.62 -0.54
CA VAL A 177 -11.22 21.63 0.45
C VAL A 177 -10.06 22.53 0.06
N GLU A 178 -9.46 22.33 -1.11
CA GLU A 178 -8.27 23.09 -1.53
C GLU A 178 -8.61 24.57 -1.81
N GLU A 179 -9.77 24.82 -2.43
CA GLU A 179 -10.33 26.15 -2.68
C GLU A 179 -11.15 26.69 -1.50
N LYS A 180 -11.21 25.92 -0.40
CA LYS A 180 -11.80 26.31 0.89
C LYS A 180 -13.28 26.73 0.80
N LEU A 181 -14.06 26.12 -0.09
CA LEU A 181 -15.50 26.39 -0.16
C LEU A 181 -16.21 26.07 1.17
N TYR A 182 -15.70 25.09 1.93
CA TYR A 182 -16.18 24.77 3.29
C TYR A 182 -16.10 25.96 4.27
N ALA A 183 -15.19 26.90 4.04
CA ALA A 183 -14.95 28.07 4.89
C ALA A 183 -15.63 29.35 4.36
N HIS A 184 -16.44 29.25 3.30
CA HIS A 184 -17.07 30.41 2.70
C HIS A 184 -18.08 31.08 3.67
N PRO A 185 -18.15 32.42 3.75
CA PRO A 185 -19.05 33.11 4.68
C PRO A 185 -20.53 32.69 4.56
N ALA A 186 -21.00 32.39 3.34
CA ALA A 186 -22.36 31.92 3.11
C ALA A 186 -22.67 30.58 3.80
N VAL A 187 -21.64 29.76 4.06
CA VAL A 187 -21.72 28.48 4.77
C VAL A 187 -21.57 28.72 6.28
N THR A 188 -20.58 29.52 6.70
CA THR A 188 -20.25 29.70 8.14
C THR A 188 -21.30 30.51 8.91
N VAL A 189 -22.08 31.36 8.24
CA VAL A 189 -23.14 32.18 8.87
C VAL A 189 -24.40 31.35 9.21
N ARG A 190 -24.54 30.12 8.69
CA ARG A 190 -25.73 29.29 8.91
C ARG A 190 -25.65 28.51 10.22
N SER A 191 -26.72 28.58 11.01
CA SER A 191 -26.79 27.95 12.33
C SER A 191 -27.10 26.46 12.26
N SER A 192 -27.92 26.01 11.29
CA SER A 192 -28.31 24.59 11.21
C SER A 192 -27.34 23.77 10.34
N PRO A 193 -26.95 22.55 10.74
CA PRO A 193 -26.12 21.66 9.91
C PRO A 193 -26.77 21.33 8.56
N ALA A 194 -28.10 21.19 8.51
CA ALA A 194 -28.83 20.89 7.29
C ALA A 194 -28.76 22.04 6.27
N GLU A 195 -28.91 23.30 6.73
CA GLU A 195 -28.75 24.48 5.86
C GLU A 195 -27.31 24.62 5.37
N ARG A 196 -26.31 24.41 6.25
CA ARG A 196 -24.89 24.44 5.87
C ARG A 196 -24.61 23.47 4.73
N LYS A 197 -25.09 22.23 4.87
CA LYS A 197 -24.97 21.17 3.86
C LYS A 197 -25.61 21.56 2.53
N GLN A 198 -26.84 22.06 2.56
CA GLN A 198 -27.57 22.46 1.34
C GLN A 198 -26.90 23.64 0.62
N VAL A 199 -26.49 24.67 1.37
CA VAL A 199 -25.79 25.84 0.81
C VAL A 199 -24.46 25.41 0.21
N LEU A 200 -23.67 24.60 0.92
CA LEU A 200 -22.37 24.13 0.44
C LEU A 200 -22.51 23.25 -0.82
N ALA A 201 -23.50 22.35 -0.87
CA ALA A 201 -23.77 21.53 -2.05
C ALA A 201 -24.17 22.37 -3.27
N ARG A 202 -24.99 23.41 -3.07
CA ARG A 202 -25.37 24.35 -4.13
C ARG A 202 -24.16 25.13 -4.63
N MET A 203 -23.36 25.68 -3.72
CA MET A 203 -22.14 26.41 -4.07
C MET A 203 -21.15 25.52 -4.82
N LEU A 204 -21.01 24.26 -4.43
CA LEU A 204 -20.16 23.29 -5.11
C LEU A 204 -20.61 23.10 -6.56
N TYR A 205 -21.91 22.92 -6.79
CA TYR A 205 -22.46 22.79 -8.14
C TYR A 205 -22.19 24.04 -8.99
N GLU A 206 -22.47 25.23 -8.46
CA GLU A 206 -22.23 26.51 -9.16
C GLU A 206 -20.74 26.72 -9.50
N GLN A 207 -19.83 26.39 -8.57
CA GLN A 207 -18.38 26.47 -8.76
C GLN A 207 -17.89 25.52 -9.85
N LEU A 208 -18.36 24.26 -9.84
CA LEU A 208 -18.00 23.28 -10.86
C LEU A 208 -18.53 23.71 -12.23
N GLN A 209 -19.76 24.24 -12.29
CA GLN A 209 -20.37 24.73 -13.53
C GLN A 209 -19.58 25.89 -14.14
N HIS A 210 -19.17 26.87 -13.32
CA HIS A 210 -18.35 27.99 -13.76
C HIS A 210 -17.00 27.52 -14.30
N LYS A 211 -16.32 26.61 -13.59
CA LYS A 211 -15.04 26.04 -14.03
C LYS A 211 -15.15 25.18 -15.28
N GLY A 212 -16.24 24.44 -15.45
CA GLY A 212 -16.45 23.66 -16.67
C GLY A 212 -16.68 24.54 -17.92
N ALA A 213 -17.06 25.80 -17.74
CA ALA A 213 -17.20 26.77 -18.83
C ALA A 213 -15.87 27.49 -19.17
N ASP A 214 -15.01 27.74 -18.18
CA ASP A 214 -13.79 28.55 -18.33
C ASP A 214 -12.47 27.75 -18.39
N GLU A 215 -12.39 26.62 -17.67
CA GLU A 215 -11.22 25.74 -17.66
C GLU A 215 -11.38 24.62 -18.71
N ARG A 216 -10.27 24.03 -19.18
CA ARG A 216 -10.13 23.02 -20.26
C ARG A 216 -10.93 21.71 -20.05
N TRP A 217 -11.88 21.68 -19.12
CA TRP A 217 -12.61 20.50 -18.70
C TRP A 217 -13.59 19.99 -19.75
N SER A 218 -13.98 20.81 -20.73
CA SER A 218 -14.76 20.42 -21.92
C SER A 218 -15.97 19.54 -21.57
N VAL A 219 -16.61 19.78 -20.43
CA VAL A 219 -17.75 18.97 -19.98
C VAL A 219 -18.95 19.36 -20.84
N PRO A 220 -19.53 18.43 -21.63
CA PRO A 220 -20.69 18.76 -22.46
C PRO A 220 -21.84 19.23 -21.58
N ALA A 221 -22.63 20.20 -22.05
CA ALA A 221 -23.77 20.71 -21.29
C ALA A 221 -24.75 19.61 -20.83
N ALA A 222 -24.83 18.51 -21.60
CA ALA A 222 -25.64 17.33 -21.30
C ALA A 222 -25.18 16.52 -20.08
N ALA A 223 -23.96 16.69 -19.58
CA ALA A 223 -23.42 15.95 -18.42
C ALA A 223 -23.78 16.59 -17.07
N TRP A 224 -24.13 17.89 -17.03
CA TRP A 224 -24.46 18.60 -15.78
C TRP A 224 -25.62 18.01 -14.95
N PRO A 225 -26.69 17.47 -15.55
CA PRO A 225 -27.73 16.78 -14.79
C PRO A 225 -27.19 15.57 -13.99
N ALA A 226 -26.24 14.82 -14.55
CA ALA A 226 -25.61 13.70 -13.85
C ALA A 226 -24.72 14.17 -12.69
N VAL A 227 -24.00 15.28 -12.88
CA VAL A 227 -23.22 15.93 -11.81
C VAL A 227 -24.12 16.37 -10.67
N ALA A 228 -25.24 17.04 -10.98
CA ALA A 228 -26.23 17.45 -9.99
C ALA A 228 -26.77 16.24 -9.22
N GLN A 229 -27.05 15.13 -9.92
CA GLN A 229 -27.49 13.88 -9.30
C GLN A 229 -26.42 13.26 -8.39
N GLN A 230 -25.14 13.31 -8.76
CA GLN A 230 -24.04 12.83 -7.91
C GLN A 230 -23.89 13.69 -6.65
N ILE A 231 -23.88 15.02 -6.77
CA ILE A 231 -23.89 15.92 -5.60
C ILE A 231 -25.10 15.63 -4.73
N HIS A 232 -26.28 15.48 -5.35
CA HIS A 232 -27.49 15.15 -4.63
C HIS A 232 -27.34 13.83 -3.88
N ALA A 233 -26.80 12.78 -4.51
CA ALA A 233 -26.53 11.50 -3.87
C ALA A 233 -25.59 11.62 -2.67
N LEU A 234 -24.51 12.41 -2.75
CA LEU A 234 -23.63 12.70 -1.61
C LEU A 234 -24.39 13.41 -0.47
N THR A 235 -25.48 14.11 -0.79
CA THR A 235 -26.32 14.78 0.20
C THR A 235 -27.50 13.97 0.73
N THR A 236 -28.00 12.98 -0.01
CA THR A 236 -29.26 12.26 0.31
C THR A 236 -29.09 10.77 0.59
N THR A 237 -28.21 10.08 -0.13
CA THR A 237 -28.03 8.63 -0.02
C THR A 237 -26.83 8.31 0.87
N GLN A 238 -27.09 7.56 1.95
CA GLN A 238 -26.16 7.25 3.04
C GLN A 238 -25.68 8.49 3.79
N GLN A 239 -26.31 8.76 4.94
CA GLN A 239 -25.56 9.44 6.01
C GLN A 239 -24.26 8.66 6.16
N VAL A 240 -23.12 9.29 5.88
CA VAL A 240 -21.83 8.78 6.38
C VAL A 240 -22.11 8.53 7.86
N PRO A 241 -22.09 7.28 8.36
CA PRO A 241 -22.60 6.97 9.69
C PRO A 241 -21.90 7.81 10.77
N HIS A 242 -20.65 8.21 10.46
CA HIS A 242 -19.77 9.01 11.29
C HIS A 242 -19.03 10.05 10.44
N PRO A 243 -19.64 11.22 10.12
CA PRO A 243 -18.93 12.27 9.38
C PRO A 243 -17.72 12.82 10.14
N GLU A 244 -17.67 12.67 11.47
CA GLU A 244 -16.49 12.94 12.31
C GLU A 244 -15.27 12.07 11.96
N HIS A 245 -15.45 10.97 11.23
CA HIS A 245 -14.36 10.10 10.79
C HIS A 245 -13.83 10.49 9.41
N ALA A 246 -14.11 11.71 8.92
CA ALA A 246 -13.61 12.22 7.64
C ALA A 246 -12.09 12.02 7.48
N ALA A 247 -11.31 12.27 8.54
CA ALA A 247 -9.86 12.04 8.52
C ALA A 247 -9.48 10.56 8.30
N GLN A 248 -10.18 9.62 8.95
CA GLN A 248 -9.92 8.19 8.77
C GLN A 248 -10.31 7.72 7.36
N LEU A 249 -11.42 8.25 6.82
CA LEU A 249 -11.81 8.01 5.43
C LEU A 249 -10.77 8.58 4.45
N GLY A 250 -10.27 9.78 4.72
CA GLY A 250 -9.21 10.41 3.94
C GLY A 250 -7.89 9.63 3.98
N GLN A 251 -7.54 9.03 5.13
CA GLN A 251 -6.38 8.13 5.23
C GLN A 251 -6.51 6.93 4.28
N ARG A 252 -7.73 6.41 4.06
CA ARG A 252 -7.97 5.32 3.11
C ARG A 252 -7.80 5.76 1.66
N VAL A 253 -8.32 6.95 1.30
CA VAL A 253 -8.08 7.54 -0.03
C VAL A 253 -6.59 7.74 -0.26
N LEU A 254 -5.89 8.32 0.73
CA LEU A 254 -4.43 8.51 0.67
C LEU A 254 -3.67 7.18 0.54
N GLN A 255 -4.05 6.15 1.32
CA GLN A 255 -3.43 4.82 1.25
C GLN A 255 -3.54 4.24 -0.17
N SER A 256 -4.74 4.26 -0.76
CA SER A 256 -4.97 3.79 -2.13
C SER A 256 -4.19 4.61 -3.16
N SER A 257 -4.11 5.93 -2.98
CA SER A 257 -3.33 6.80 -3.85
C SER A 257 -1.83 6.52 -3.75
N ILE A 258 -1.28 6.35 -2.55
CA ILE A 258 0.13 5.98 -2.34
C ILE A 258 0.42 4.70 -3.10
N GLN A 259 -0.41 3.67 -2.96
CA GLN A 259 -0.23 2.40 -3.67
C GLN A 259 -0.24 2.60 -5.19
N MET A 260 -1.17 3.39 -5.72
CA MET A 260 -1.27 3.68 -7.15
C MET A 260 -0.06 4.46 -7.68
N GLN A 261 0.31 5.57 -7.03
CA GLN A 261 1.44 6.41 -7.44
C GLN A 261 2.77 5.64 -7.38
N VAL A 262 2.92 4.77 -6.38
CA VAL A 262 4.10 3.92 -6.25
C VAL A 262 4.16 2.84 -7.33
N ALA A 263 3.02 2.23 -7.68
CA ALA A 263 2.93 1.29 -8.79
C ALA A 263 3.21 1.96 -10.15
N GLU A 264 2.63 3.15 -10.40
CA GLU A 264 2.85 3.92 -11.62
C GLU A 264 4.32 4.36 -11.76
N GLY A 265 4.92 4.85 -10.66
CA GLY A 265 6.34 5.21 -10.62
C GLY A 265 7.24 4.03 -10.95
N SER A 266 6.93 2.83 -10.43
CA SER A 266 7.66 1.61 -10.74
C SER A 266 7.61 1.28 -12.23
N TRP A 267 6.42 1.34 -12.84
CA TRP A 267 6.25 1.10 -14.27
C TRP A 267 7.04 2.11 -15.12
N ARG A 268 7.01 3.40 -14.75
CA ARG A 268 7.79 4.45 -15.44
C ARG A 268 9.29 4.15 -15.41
N ILE A 269 9.86 3.84 -14.25
CA ILE A 269 11.29 3.52 -14.12
C ILE A 269 11.64 2.29 -14.97
N GLU A 270 10.84 1.21 -14.89
CA GLU A 270 11.08 0.01 -15.70
C GLU A 270 11.02 0.30 -17.20
N SER A 271 10.09 1.15 -17.65
CA SER A 271 9.99 1.54 -19.05
C SER A 271 11.21 2.31 -19.53
N THR A 272 11.75 3.22 -18.71
CA THR A 272 12.95 4.00 -19.00
C THR A 272 14.18 3.10 -19.07
N LEU A 273 14.28 2.10 -18.20
CA LEU A 273 15.40 1.15 -18.19
C LEU A 273 15.42 0.19 -19.39
N ARG A 274 14.33 0.07 -20.16
CA ARG A 274 14.33 -0.68 -21.43
C ARG A 274 15.07 0.06 -22.54
N VAL A 275 15.22 1.38 -22.43
CA VAL A 275 15.96 2.21 -23.38
C VAL A 275 17.33 2.54 -22.78
N PRO A 276 18.45 2.28 -23.48
CA PRO A 276 19.77 2.50 -22.90
C PRO A 276 20.03 3.99 -22.62
N GLY A 277 20.30 4.35 -21.36
CA GLY A 277 20.70 5.70 -20.97
C GLY A 277 20.81 5.93 -19.45
N ALA A 278 22.03 6.10 -18.94
CA ALA A 278 22.29 6.36 -17.53
C ALA A 278 21.61 7.65 -16.98
N PRO A 279 21.64 8.79 -17.70
CA PRO A 279 21.06 10.03 -17.18
C PRO A 279 19.54 9.99 -17.06
N ALA A 280 18.86 9.32 -18.01
CA ALA A 280 17.41 9.17 -17.98
C ALA A 280 16.97 8.26 -16.82
N ALA A 281 17.67 7.15 -16.61
CA ALA A 281 17.43 6.26 -15.47
C ALA A 281 17.66 6.98 -14.12
N GLU A 282 18.76 7.74 -14.00
CA GLU A 282 19.07 8.53 -12.80
C GLU A 282 17.97 9.55 -12.49
N MET A 283 17.52 10.29 -13.50
CA MET A 283 16.46 11.29 -13.36
C MET A 283 15.14 10.68 -12.89
N GLU A 284 14.70 9.57 -13.50
CA GLU A 284 13.44 8.91 -13.11
C GLU A 284 13.51 8.27 -11.71
N ILE A 285 14.63 7.65 -11.36
CA ILE A 285 14.82 7.08 -10.00
C ILE A 285 14.79 8.21 -8.96
N ASN A 286 15.48 9.32 -9.21
CA ASN A 286 15.50 10.46 -8.29
C ASN A 286 14.14 11.15 -8.18
N SER A 287 13.40 11.25 -9.29
CA SER A 287 12.02 11.72 -9.31
C SER A 287 11.13 10.85 -8.42
N MET A 288 11.23 9.53 -8.55
CA MET A 288 10.47 8.60 -7.70
C MET A 288 10.87 8.66 -6.23
N LEU A 289 12.17 8.81 -5.91
CA LEU A 289 12.62 9.00 -4.53
C LEU A 289 12.03 10.29 -3.91
N ALA A 290 11.93 11.37 -4.68
CA ALA A 290 11.28 12.60 -4.24
C ALA A 290 9.78 12.39 -4.01
N THR A 291 9.08 11.69 -4.92
CA THR A 291 7.67 11.31 -4.74
C THR A 291 7.48 10.47 -3.48
N LEU A 292 8.31 9.45 -3.25
CA LEU A 292 8.24 8.62 -2.04
C LEU A 292 8.45 9.42 -0.75
N GLN A 293 9.30 10.45 -0.76
CA GLN A 293 9.44 11.34 0.39
C GLN A 293 8.18 12.17 0.62
N GLN A 294 7.64 12.78 -0.45
CA GLN A 294 6.39 13.55 -0.36
C GLN A 294 5.22 12.70 0.16
N LEU A 295 5.11 11.45 -0.30
CA LEU A 295 4.08 10.52 0.15
C LEU A 295 4.26 10.14 1.63
N GLU A 296 5.49 9.95 2.11
CA GLU A 296 5.76 9.71 3.53
C GLU A 296 5.36 10.90 4.40
N ASP A 297 5.79 12.11 4.01
CA ASP A 297 5.48 13.33 4.76
C ASP A 297 3.97 13.54 4.90
N ARG A 298 3.22 13.27 3.82
CA ARG A 298 1.75 13.35 3.80
C ARG A 298 1.11 12.26 4.65
N TRP A 299 1.62 11.03 4.60
CA TRP A 299 1.13 9.93 5.43
C TRP A 299 1.35 10.20 6.93
N GLU A 300 2.51 10.70 7.31
CA GLU A 300 2.82 11.06 8.71
C GLU A 300 1.90 12.19 9.23
N GLN A 301 1.66 13.20 8.39
CA GLN A 301 0.67 14.26 8.69
C GLN A 301 -0.74 13.70 8.89
N ALA A 302 -1.17 12.78 8.01
CA ALA A 302 -2.47 12.13 8.11
C ALA A 302 -2.62 11.30 9.40
N MET A 303 -1.53 10.70 9.88
CA MET A 303 -1.50 9.90 11.12
C MET A 303 -1.32 10.72 12.40
N GLY A 304 -1.04 12.02 12.29
CA GLY A 304 -0.81 12.90 13.45
C GLY A 304 0.44 12.55 14.26
N ARG A 305 1.43 11.91 13.64
CA ARG A 305 2.70 11.50 14.28
C ARG A 305 3.84 12.41 13.83
N PRO A 306 4.72 12.88 14.74
CA PRO A 306 5.97 13.51 14.34
C PRO A 306 6.92 12.45 13.77
N GLY A 307 7.50 12.76 12.61
CA GLY A 307 8.13 11.82 11.69
C GLY A 307 9.13 10.86 12.33
N THR A 308 8.75 9.59 12.37
CA THR A 308 9.71 8.49 12.40
C THR A 308 10.14 8.23 10.97
N VAL A 309 11.39 8.57 10.64
CA VAL A 309 12.05 8.12 9.41
C VAL A 309 11.91 6.61 9.37
N GLY A 310 11.11 6.08 8.45
CA GLY A 310 11.01 4.64 8.24
C GLY A 310 12.41 4.12 7.94
N ALA A 311 12.97 3.31 8.85
CA ALA A 311 14.30 2.76 8.68
C ALA A 311 14.32 1.98 7.37
N ALA A 312 15.08 2.47 6.38
CA ALA A 312 15.26 1.78 5.12
C ALA A 312 15.87 0.41 5.44
N LEU A 313 15.16 -0.67 5.10
CA LEU A 313 15.73 -2.00 5.19
C LEU A 313 16.87 -2.07 4.18
N PRO A 314 18.07 -2.52 4.58
CA PRO A 314 19.17 -2.68 3.64
C PRO A 314 18.75 -3.70 2.59
N PRO A 315 18.85 -3.38 1.29
CA PRO A 315 18.48 -4.32 0.25
C PRO A 315 19.43 -5.52 0.29
N GLN A 316 18.86 -6.73 0.29
CA GLN A 316 19.68 -7.94 0.15
C GLN A 316 20.13 -8.06 -1.31
N THR A 317 21.44 -8.04 -1.54
CA THR A 317 22.01 -8.32 -2.86
C THR A 317 21.76 -9.80 -3.18
N SER A 318 20.83 -10.05 -4.10
CA SER A 318 20.51 -11.41 -4.52
C SER A 318 21.54 -11.89 -5.54
N ALA A 319 21.89 -13.18 -5.52
CA ALA A 319 22.78 -13.77 -6.52
C ALA A 319 22.15 -13.68 -7.92
N ARG A 320 22.92 -13.19 -8.92
CA ARG A 320 22.51 -13.12 -10.34
C ARG A 320 23.38 -14.05 -11.16
N PRO A 321 23.03 -15.35 -11.28
CA PRO A 321 23.86 -16.33 -11.96
C PRO A 321 24.09 -15.97 -13.44
N GLU A 322 23.18 -15.23 -14.08
CA GLU A 322 23.28 -14.75 -15.46
C GLU A 322 24.43 -13.76 -15.68
N MET A 323 24.86 -13.02 -14.65
CA MET A 323 25.95 -12.04 -14.77
C MET A 323 27.33 -12.63 -14.50
N ALA A 324 27.42 -13.88 -14.05
CA ALA A 324 28.68 -14.53 -13.68
C ALA A 324 29.73 -14.51 -14.81
N SER A 325 29.29 -14.74 -16.06
CA SER A 325 30.15 -14.68 -17.24
C SER A 325 30.73 -13.29 -17.47
N THR A 326 29.89 -12.24 -17.38
CA THR A 326 30.31 -10.85 -17.54
C THR A 326 31.28 -10.42 -16.44
N GLU A 327 31.01 -10.83 -15.20
CA GLU A 327 31.90 -10.59 -14.05
C GLU A 327 33.28 -11.22 -14.26
N ASP A 328 33.31 -12.48 -14.72
CA ASP A 328 34.54 -13.20 -15.05
C ASP A 328 35.33 -12.50 -16.17
N VAL A 329 34.65 -12.03 -17.21
CA VAL A 329 35.27 -11.29 -18.31
C VAL A 329 35.90 -9.97 -17.84
N VAL A 330 35.22 -9.22 -16.95
CA VAL A 330 35.75 -7.98 -16.37
C VAL A 330 36.99 -8.28 -15.53
N LEU A 331 36.91 -9.24 -14.60
CA LEU A 331 38.03 -9.61 -13.72
C LEU A 331 39.22 -10.13 -14.52
N ALA A 332 38.98 -10.98 -15.51
CA ALA A 332 40.02 -11.51 -16.39
C ALA A 332 40.73 -10.41 -17.18
N SER A 333 39.98 -9.43 -17.70
CA SER A 333 40.54 -8.26 -18.40
C SER A 333 41.39 -7.39 -17.47
N LEU A 334 40.94 -7.15 -16.23
CA LEU A 334 41.67 -6.35 -15.24
C LEU A 334 42.93 -7.05 -14.73
N LEU A 335 42.88 -8.36 -14.53
CA LEU A 335 44.07 -9.18 -14.20
C LEU A 335 45.10 -9.15 -15.34
N ARG A 336 44.64 -9.16 -16.60
CA ARG A 336 45.51 -9.18 -17.77
C ARG A 336 46.16 -7.84 -18.06
N ASP A 337 45.42 -6.74 -17.91
CA ASP A 337 45.95 -5.38 -18.02
C ASP A 337 45.42 -4.48 -16.88
N PRO A 338 46.15 -4.43 -15.75
CA PRO A 338 45.74 -3.65 -14.58
C PRO A 338 45.67 -2.14 -14.80
N ARG A 339 46.23 -1.60 -15.90
CA ARG A 339 46.11 -0.16 -16.22
C ARG A 339 44.66 0.25 -16.45
N GLN A 340 43.80 -0.68 -16.86
CA GLN A 340 42.35 -0.47 -16.97
C GLN A 340 41.70 -0.11 -15.62
N LEU A 341 42.31 -0.44 -14.47
CA LEU A 341 41.82 -0.04 -13.15
C LEU A 341 41.76 1.49 -12.98
N GLN A 342 42.59 2.25 -13.69
CA GLN A 342 42.50 3.72 -13.69
C GLN A 342 41.21 4.24 -14.34
N GLN A 343 40.68 3.49 -15.31
CA GLN A 343 39.45 3.82 -16.03
C GLN A 343 38.21 3.35 -15.26
N VAL A 344 38.23 2.11 -14.73
CA VAL A 344 37.05 1.51 -14.08
C VAL A 344 36.95 1.82 -12.57
N GLY A 345 38.08 1.97 -11.87
CA GLY A 345 38.11 2.06 -10.41
C GLY A 345 37.50 3.34 -9.81
N ARG A 346 37.12 4.30 -10.66
CA ARG A 346 36.41 5.53 -10.23
C ARG A 346 34.91 5.31 -10.05
N TRP A 347 34.33 4.31 -10.73
CA TRP A 347 32.88 4.12 -10.81
C TRP A 347 32.41 2.67 -10.57
N LEU A 348 33.22 1.66 -10.90
CA LEU A 348 32.91 0.25 -10.62
C LEU A 348 33.33 -0.10 -9.19
N ARG A 349 32.45 -0.78 -8.43
CA ARG A 349 32.71 -1.16 -7.03
C ARG A 349 32.55 -2.65 -6.81
N ALA A 350 33.11 -3.15 -5.70
CA ALA A 350 33.01 -4.55 -5.32
C ALA A 350 31.54 -4.98 -5.13
N GLU A 351 30.67 -4.08 -4.65
CA GLU A 351 29.23 -4.30 -4.49
C GLU A 351 28.49 -4.60 -5.81
N ASP A 352 29.05 -4.23 -6.97
CA ASP A 352 28.42 -4.48 -8.27
C ASP A 352 28.55 -5.95 -8.70
N PHE A 353 29.43 -6.72 -8.04
CA PHE A 353 29.63 -8.15 -8.26
C PHE A 353 28.69 -8.98 -7.37
N THR A 354 28.03 -9.96 -7.97
CA THR A 354 27.01 -10.79 -7.32
C THR A 354 27.57 -11.90 -6.46
N GLN A 355 28.77 -12.40 -6.80
CA GLN A 355 29.45 -13.42 -6.01
C GLN A 355 30.47 -12.78 -5.07
N PRO A 356 30.41 -13.09 -3.76
CA PRO A 356 31.37 -12.56 -2.78
C PRO A 356 32.83 -12.76 -3.18
N GLY A 357 33.18 -13.93 -3.75
CA GLY A 357 34.54 -14.21 -4.22
C GLY A 357 35.04 -13.28 -5.33
N ARG A 358 34.15 -12.84 -6.23
CA ARG A 358 34.46 -11.92 -7.33
C ARG A 358 34.55 -10.48 -6.85
N ALA A 359 33.63 -10.08 -5.96
CA ALA A 359 33.68 -8.80 -5.28
C ALA A 359 35.01 -8.60 -4.53
N GLN A 360 35.45 -9.63 -3.80
CA GLN A 360 36.71 -9.63 -3.06
C GLN A 360 37.93 -9.55 -3.98
N LEU A 361 37.93 -10.30 -5.09
CA LEU A 361 39.02 -10.24 -6.08
C LEU A 361 39.13 -8.83 -6.69
N PHE A 362 37.99 -8.21 -7.03
CA PHE A 362 37.97 -6.83 -7.50
C PHE A 362 38.49 -5.83 -6.45
N ALA A 363 38.08 -5.98 -5.19
CA ALA A 363 38.58 -5.15 -4.10
C ALA A 363 40.10 -5.29 -3.90
N ALA A 364 40.63 -6.52 -3.99
CA ALA A 364 42.06 -6.79 -3.92
C ALA A 364 42.83 -6.13 -5.08
N LEU A 365 42.29 -6.16 -6.30
CA LEU A 365 42.84 -5.45 -7.47
C LEU A 365 42.90 -3.94 -7.25
N LEU A 366 41.83 -3.34 -6.71
CA LEU A 366 41.79 -1.90 -6.41
C LEU A 366 42.83 -1.50 -5.34
N ASP A 367 42.97 -2.31 -4.30
CA ASP A 367 43.94 -2.03 -3.24
C ASP A 367 45.38 -2.18 -3.74
N ALA A 368 45.65 -3.23 -4.54
CA ALA A 368 46.94 -3.42 -5.19
C ALA A 368 47.30 -2.21 -6.07
N ALA A 369 46.36 -1.70 -6.87
CA ALA A 369 46.57 -0.51 -7.69
C ALA A 369 46.82 0.78 -6.88
N ARG A 370 46.21 0.91 -5.69
CA ARG A 370 46.45 2.05 -4.79
C ARG A 370 47.82 2.01 -4.11
N SER A 371 48.36 0.81 -3.89
CA SER A 371 49.63 0.59 -3.20
C SER A 371 50.90 1.01 -3.97
N ARG A 372 50.75 1.72 -5.12
CA ARG A 372 51.80 2.28 -5.99
C ARG A 372 52.79 1.27 -6.61
N GLY A 373 52.55 -0.04 -6.48
CA GLY A 373 53.30 -1.10 -7.17
C GLY A 373 52.68 -1.54 -8.48
N THR A 374 53.44 -2.26 -9.31
CA THR A 374 52.89 -3.04 -10.43
C THR A 374 51.94 -4.10 -9.86
N VAL A 375 50.69 -4.13 -10.33
CA VAL A 375 49.73 -5.16 -9.94
C VAL A 375 50.19 -6.50 -10.50
N ASP A 376 50.76 -7.34 -9.64
CA ASP A 376 51.18 -8.70 -9.96
C ASP A 376 50.00 -9.65 -9.72
N PRO A 377 49.53 -10.40 -10.74
CA PRO A 377 48.44 -11.37 -10.60
C PRO A 377 48.68 -12.39 -9.48
N ALA A 378 49.93 -12.82 -9.23
CA ALA A 378 50.26 -13.76 -8.15
C ALA A 378 50.07 -13.12 -6.77
N LEU A 379 50.44 -11.84 -6.61
CA LEU A 379 50.21 -11.08 -5.38
C LEU A 379 48.72 -10.80 -5.16
N VAL A 380 47.95 -10.55 -6.22
CA VAL A 380 46.49 -10.36 -6.13
C VAL A 380 45.79 -11.65 -5.68
N VAL A 381 46.20 -12.81 -6.21
CA VAL A 381 45.71 -14.13 -5.76
C VAL A 381 46.06 -14.38 -4.30
N TRP A 382 47.29 -14.07 -3.90
CA TRP A 382 47.75 -14.20 -2.52
C TRP A 382 46.97 -13.28 -1.57
N ASP A 383 46.75 -12.01 -1.93
CA ASP A 383 46.00 -11.06 -1.12
C ASP A 383 44.52 -11.40 -1.02
N ALA A 384 43.89 -11.79 -2.14
CA ALA A 384 42.52 -12.29 -2.15
C ALA A 384 42.39 -13.53 -1.26
N HIS A 385 43.36 -14.45 -1.30
CA HIS A 385 43.37 -15.65 -0.46
C HIS A 385 43.63 -15.35 1.02
N ARG A 386 44.54 -14.42 1.35
CA ARG A 386 44.85 -14.01 2.73
C ARG A 386 43.63 -13.37 3.43
N ARG A 387 42.76 -12.69 2.69
CA ARG A 387 41.51 -12.10 3.21
C ARG A 387 40.42 -13.16 3.50
N ARG A 388 40.61 -14.44 3.14
CA ARG A 388 39.62 -15.54 3.24
C ARG A 388 39.54 -16.30 4.58
N ALA A 389 39.44 -15.64 5.73
CA ALA A 389 39.26 -16.46 6.93
C ALA A 389 37.86 -17.10 7.06
N VAL A 390 36.77 -16.61 6.42
CA VAL A 390 35.41 -17.03 6.87
C VAL A 390 34.27 -17.19 5.81
N GLU A 391 34.39 -16.86 4.51
CA GLU A 391 33.17 -16.77 3.65
C GLU A 391 32.98 -17.86 2.56
N VAL A 392 31.72 -18.31 2.43
CA VAL A 392 31.21 -19.21 1.37
C VAL A 392 31.26 -18.52 0.00
N GLY A 393 31.77 -19.21 -1.03
CA GLY A 393 31.75 -18.71 -2.43
C GLY A 393 33.02 -18.01 -2.91
N ALA A 394 34.15 -18.15 -2.21
CA ALA A 394 35.40 -17.51 -2.59
C ALA A 394 36.14 -18.26 -3.73
N LEU A 395 36.79 -17.54 -4.67
CA LEU A 395 37.49 -18.12 -5.85
C LEU A 395 38.83 -18.79 -5.51
N SER A 396 39.00 -20.08 -5.81
CA SER A 396 40.25 -20.81 -5.58
C SER A 396 41.43 -20.20 -6.36
N PRO A 397 42.68 -20.34 -5.89
CA PRO A 397 43.85 -19.84 -6.63
C PRO A 397 43.90 -20.33 -8.09
N GLY A 398 43.53 -21.59 -8.34
CA GLY A 398 43.43 -22.16 -9.69
C GLY A 398 42.35 -21.47 -10.55
N GLN A 399 41.19 -21.15 -9.97
CA GLN A 399 40.13 -20.42 -10.69
C GLN A 399 40.58 -19.00 -11.07
N VAL A 400 41.29 -18.30 -10.20
CA VAL A 400 41.82 -16.96 -10.53
C VAL A 400 42.90 -17.04 -11.60
N TRP A 401 43.75 -18.08 -11.56
CA TRP A 401 44.74 -18.33 -12.62
C TRP A 401 44.08 -18.62 -13.97
N ASP A 402 43.01 -19.41 -13.98
CA ASP A 402 42.23 -19.69 -15.20
C ASP A 402 41.58 -18.42 -15.76
N LEU A 403 41.07 -17.53 -14.90
CA LEU A 403 40.57 -16.21 -15.32
C LEU A 403 41.67 -15.39 -15.97
N TYR A 404 42.85 -15.31 -15.34
CA TYR A 404 44.00 -14.58 -15.91
C TYR A 404 44.39 -15.11 -17.30
N GLN A 405 44.43 -16.43 -17.50
CA GLN A 405 44.78 -17.03 -18.79
C GLN A 405 43.74 -16.73 -19.89
N LYS A 406 42.46 -16.64 -19.53
CA LYS A 406 41.35 -16.36 -20.47
C LYS A 406 41.15 -14.87 -20.75
N GLY A 407 41.83 -14.00 -20.00
CA GLY A 407 41.64 -12.55 -20.07
C GLY A 407 42.08 -11.91 -21.39
N ARG A 408 41.26 -10.98 -21.87
CA ARG A 408 41.56 -10.10 -23.01
C ARG A 408 41.63 -8.65 -22.52
N PRO A 409 42.68 -7.87 -22.84
CA PRO A 409 42.77 -6.49 -22.40
C PRO A 409 41.78 -5.59 -23.15
N GLY A 410 41.46 -4.43 -22.57
CA GLY A 410 40.70 -3.35 -23.22
C GLY A 410 39.17 -3.47 -23.16
N ILE A 411 38.62 -4.55 -22.61
CA ILE A 411 37.17 -4.78 -22.54
C ILE A 411 36.55 -4.51 -21.16
N ALA A 412 37.36 -4.24 -20.12
CA ALA A 412 36.86 -4.12 -18.75
C ALA A 412 35.90 -2.93 -18.59
N HIS A 413 36.13 -1.84 -19.33
CA HIS A 413 35.28 -0.65 -19.29
C HIS A 413 33.87 -0.92 -19.83
N GLY A 414 33.77 -1.55 -21.01
CA GLY A 414 32.48 -1.85 -21.64
C GLY A 414 31.68 -2.89 -20.88
N GLU A 415 32.31 -3.99 -20.47
CA GLU A 415 31.63 -5.05 -19.72
C GLU A 415 31.33 -4.63 -18.26
N GLY A 416 32.20 -3.83 -17.64
CA GLY A 416 31.93 -3.22 -16.33
C GLY A 416 30.71 -2.30 -16.38
N ARG A 417 30.51 -1.59 -17.49
CA ARG A 417 29.33 -0.74 -17.68
C ARG A 417 28.05 -1.58 -17.68
N ARG A 418 28.07 -2.71 -18.39
CA ARG A 418 26.96 -3.68 -18.41
C ARG A 418 26.68 -4.28 -17.03
N LEU A 419 27.70 -4.52 -16.20
CA LEU A 419 27.50 -4.97 -14.81
C LEU A 419 26.70 -3.96 -13.99
N VAL A 420 27.08 -2.68 -14.07
CA VAL A 420 26.39 -1.60 -13.34
C VAL A 420 24.98 -1.39 -13.88
N GLU A 421 24.80 -1.35 -15.21
CA GLU A 421 23.47 -1.29 -15.86
C GLU A 421 22.56 -2.43 -15.40
N ALA A 422 23.05 -3.67 -15.40
CA ALA A 422 22.31 -4.83 -14.93
C ALA A 422 22.00 -4.75 -13.42
N SER A 423 22.87 -4.12 -12.63
CA SER A 423 22.63 -3.93 -11.20
C SER A 423 21.54 -2.90 -10.93
N ILE A 424 21.51 -1.80 -11.68
CA ILE A 424 20.42 -0.81 -11.61
C ILE A 424 19.09 -1.48 -11.94
N VAL A 425 19.04 -2.25 -13.05
CA VAL A 425 17.83 -2.99 -13.44
C VAL A 425 17.40 -3.98 -12.36
N HIS A 426 18.34 -4.68 -11.75
CA HIS A 426 18.06 -5.59 -10.65
C HIS A 426 17.46 -4.88 -9.44
N HIS A 427 18.09 -3.82 -8.94
CA HIS A 427 17.57 -3.09 -7.77
C HIS A 427 16.22 -2.43 -8.05
N VAL A 428 15.98 -1.93 -9.27
CA VAL A 428 14.66 -1.44 -9.66
C VAL A 428 13.64 -2.57 -9.67
N ARG A 429 13.94 -3.74 -10.25
CA ARG A 429 13.02 -4.89 -10.21
C ARG A 429 12.74 -5.37 -8.78
N CYS A 430 13.74 -5.37 -7.90
CA CYS A 430 13.53 -5.67 -6.48
C CYS A 430 12.65 -4.62 -5.81
N ALA A 431 12.83 -3.33 -6.11
CA ALA A 431 11.93 -2.26 -5.65
C ALA A 431 10.51 -2.50 -6.14
N THR A 432 10.31 -2.73 -7.44
CA THR A 432 9.00 -3.03 -8.04
C THR A 432 8.37 -4.27 -7.42
N SER A 433 9.14 -5.33 -7.20
CA SER A 433 8.62 -6.55 -6.57
C SER A 433 8.20 -6.30 -5.13
N ALA A 434 9.02 -5.61 -4.33
CA ALA A 434 8.67 -5.25 -2.95
C ALA A 434 7.42 -4.38 -2.89
N ILE A 435 7.29 -3.43 -3.82
CA ILE A 435 6.10 -2.60 -4.02
C ILE A 435 4.90 -3.46 -4.36
N ASN A 436 4.99 -4.32 -5.38
CA ASN A 436 3.86 -5.15 -5.81
C ASN A 436 3.42 -6.13 -4.72
N THR A 437 4.35 -6.69 -3.96
CA THR A 437 4.04 -7.52 -2.79
C THR A 437 3.29 -6.72 -1.73
N ALA A 438 3.74 -5.50 -1.43
CA ALA A 438 3.10 -4.67 -0.42
C ALA A 438 1.78 -4.04 -0.88
N VAL A 439 1.61 -3.77 -2.19
CA VAL A 439 0.33 -3.35 -2.80
C VAL A 439 -0.67 -4.50 -2.82
N GLY A 440 -0.20 -5.74 -3.07
CA GLY A 440 -1.04 -6.94 -3.05
C GLY A 440 -1.47 -7.37 -1.64
N ASP A 441 -0.90 -6.79 -0.60
CA ASP A 441 -1.28 -7.01 0.80
C ASP A 441 -2.15 -5.84 1.29
N PRO A 442 -3.49 -6.02 1.42
CA PRO A 442 -4.38 -4.96 1.90
C PRO A 442 -4.10 -4.53 3.35
N THR A 443 -3.32 -5.31 4.11
CA THR A 443 -2.93 -5.01 5.50
C THR A 443 -1.59 -4.29 5.60
N ALA A 444 -0.85 -4.15 4.49
CA ALA A 444 0.44 -3.48 4.49
C ALA A 444 0.30 -1.99 4.84
N ALA A 445 0.95 -1.58 5.94
CA ALA A 445 1.02 -0.18 6.31
C ALA A 445 1.76 0.62 5.21
N PRO A 446 1.28 1.81 4.78
CA PRO A 446 1.92 2.63 3.76
C PRO A 446 3.41 2.91 4.02
N GLY A 447 3.79 3.10 5.29
CA GLY A 447 5.19 3.28 5.68
C GLY A 447 6.09 2.06 5.34
N MET A 448 5.56 0.84 5.38
CA MET A 448 6.30 -0.36 4.95
C MET A 448 6.51 -0.38 3.43
N VAL A 449 5.47 -0.02 2.66
CA VAL A 449 5.53 0.08 1.20
C VAL A 449 6.60 1.11 0.79
N ILE A 450 6.53 2.30 1.39
CA ILE A 450 7.45 3.42 1.11
C ILE A 450 8.89 3.06 1.52
N GLY A 451 9.07 2.51 2.73
CA GLY A 451 10.39 2.16 3.26
C GLY A 451 11.10 1.08 2.43
N ALA A 452 10.37 0.04 2.03
CA ALA A 452 10.91 -1.03 1.19
C ALA A 452 11.30 -0.52 -0.21
N ALA A 453 10.43 0.26 -0.85
CA ALA A 453 10.70 0.89 -2.15
C ALA A 453 11.95 1.79 -2.11
N ARG A 454 12.03 2.65 -1.08
CA ARG A 454 13.09 3.62 -0.91
C ARG A 454 14.47 2.96 -0.79
N GLY A 455 14.60 1.91 0.03
CA GLY A 455 15.88 1.23 0.23
C GLY A 455 16.48 0.71 -1.08
N HIS A 456 15.67 0.05 -1.91
CA HIS A 456 16.10 -0.45 -3.22
C HIS A 456 16.38 0.69 -4.22
N LEU A 457 15.55 1.73 -4.28
CA LEU A 457 15.74 2.85 -5.20
C LEU A 457 16.93 3.74 -4.85
N GLN A 458 17.27 3.90 -3.57
CA GLN A 458 18.48 4.61 -3.14
C GLN A 458 19.75 3.91 -3.65
N HIS A 459 19.79 2.57 -3.60
CA HIS A 459 20.89 1.81 -4.18
C HIS A 459 20.94 1.94 -5.70
N ALA A 460 19.79 1.86 -6.38
CA ALA A 460 19.72 2.05 -7.82
C ALA A 460 20.19 3.47 -8.25
N SER A 461 19.80 4.51 -7.49
CA SER A 461 20.23 5.91 -7.72
C SER A 461 21.75 6.06 -7.60
N ALA A 462 22.34 5.52 -6.53
CA ALA A 462 23.79 5.54 -6.35
C ALA A 462 24.53 4.87 -7.52
N GLN A 463 24.01 3.75 -8.02
CA GLN A 463 24.58 3.05 -9.18
C GLN A 463 24.39 3.84 -10.49
N ALA A 464 23.23 4.47 -10.70
CA ALA A 464 22.97 5.31 -11.86
C ALA A 464 23.91 6.51 -11.93
N ALA A 465 24.15 7.19 -10.80
CA ALA A 465 25.11 8.29 -10.71
C ALA A 465 26.55 7.83 -11.04
N ARG A 466 26.97 6.64 -10.58
CA ARG A 466 28.27 6.04 -10.95
C ARG A 466 28.35 5.76 -12.46
N LEU A 467 27.28 5.24 -13.05
CA LEU A 467 27.20 4.97 -14.48
C LEU A 467 27.24 6.25 -15.33
N THR A 468 26.57 7.31 -14.87
CA THR A 468 26.70 8.65 -15.46
C THR A 468 28.18 9.06 -15.46
N GLN A 469 28.89 9.01 -14.34
CA GLN A 469 30.33 9.33 -14.30
C GLN A 469 31.17 8.51 -15.31
N ALA A 470 30.87 7.23 -15.50
CA ALA A 470 31.55 6.36 -16.48
C ALA A 470 31.32 6.81 -17.95
N THR A 471 30.09 7.18 -18.28
CA THR A 471 29.73 7.66 -19.64
C THR A 471 30.39 9.00 -19.97
N TRP A 472 30.40 9.94 -19.01
CA TRP A 472 31.08 11.24 -19.17
C TRP A 472 32.61 11.15 -19.26
N ALA A 473 33.22 10.13 -18.63
CA ALA A 473 34.65 9.86 -18.79
C ALA A 473 34.96 9.37 -20.22
N THR A 474 34.09 8.51 -20.77
CA THR A 474 34.24 7.95 -22.13
C THR A 474 34.12 9.03 -23.21
N ALA A 475 33.15 9.95 -23.06
CA ALA A 475 32.93 11.05 -24.00
C ALA A 475 34.13 12.02 -24.10
N ARG A 476 34.86 12.23 -23.00
CA ARG A 476 36.05 13.10 -22.95
C ARG A 476 37.32 12.44 -23.48
N THR A 477 37.37 11.11 -23.54
CA THR A 477 38.52 10.35 -24.06
C THR A 477 38.34 9.90 -25.51
N GLY A 478 37.23 10.24 -26.16
CA GLY A 478 36.94 9.89 -27.56
C GLY A 478 37.83 10.63 -28.57
N PRO A 479 37.98 10.11 -29.81
CA PRO A 479 38.98 10.60 -30.79
C PRO A 479 38.78 12.02 -31.34
N GLY A 480 37.81 12.80 -30.81
CA GLY A 480 37.48 14.15 -31.28
C GLY A 480 37.83 15.27 -30.31
N ALA A 481 38.49 14.99 -29.18
CA ALA A 481 38.93 15.99 -28.21
C ALA A 481 40.45 16.18 -28.24
N ARG A 482 40.98 16.65 -29.38
CA ARG A 482 42.27 17.34 -29.46
C ARG A 482 42.20 18.45 -30.49
#